data_AF-A0A7C6L4E9-F1
#
_entry.id   AF-A0A7C6L4E9-F1
#
_cell.length_a   1.000
_cell.length_b   1.000
_cell.length_c   1.000
_cell.angle_alpha   90.00
_cell.angle_beta   90.00
_cell.angle_gamma   90.00
#
_symmetry.space_group_name_H-M   'P 1'
#
loop_
_entity.id
_entity.type
_entity.pdbx_description
1 polymer ?
#
loop_
_entity_poly.entity_id
_entity_poly.type
_entity_poly.pdbx_seq_one_letter_code
_entity_poly.pdbx_strand_id
1 'polypeptide(L)'
;MGSVAHLPWFFMQNMESFGGRLPKEWVTGHIDLAKKILQRIWALGMNVVLQSYYGIVPPHFDQKFQHANVLTQGLWAGGLKRQDWTSAKLAVLPTGR
;
A
#
# COMPACT_ATOMS: atom_id res chain seq x y z
N MET A 1 1.33 8.07 -1.60
CA MET A 1 0.10 7.66 -2.31
C MET A 1 -0.23 8.75 -3.31
N GLY A 2 -0.24 8.40 -4.60
CA GLY A 2 -0.48 9.32 -5.70
C GLY A 2 -1.97 9.50 -6.03
N SER A 3 -2.25 10.04 -7.21
CA SER A 3 -3.59 10.22 -7.77
C SER A 3 -4.33 8.91 -8.01
N VAL A 4 -5.65 9.03 -8.15
CA VAL A 4 -6.59 7.94 -8.43
C VAL A 4 -6.16 7.11 -9.65
N ALA A 5 -5.73 7.79 -10.72
CA ALA A 5 -5.38 7.15 -11.97
C ALA A 5 -4.12 6.25 -11.88
N HIS A 6 -3.33 6.37 -10.80
CA HIS A 6 -2.04 5.68 -10.67
C HIS A 6 -2.01 4.65 -9.53
N LEU A 7 -3.15 4.35 -8.91
CA LEU A 7 -3.25 3.32 -7.88
C LEU A 7 -2.75 1.93 -8.32
N PRO A 8 -2.93 1.47 -9.56
CA PRO A 8 -2.39 0.16 -9.98
C PRO A 8 -0.88 0.07 -9.81
N TRP A 9 -0.13 1.07 -10.26
CA TRP A 9 1.34 1.09 -10.12
C TRP A 9 1.80 1.34 -8.69
N PHE A 10 1.01 2.06 -7.90
CA PHE A 10 1.24 2.18 -6.46
C PHE A 10 1.11 0.83 -5.75
N PHE A 11 0.06 0.05 -6.03
CA PHE A 11 -0.14 -1.27 -5.41
C PHE A 11 0.86 -2.33 -5.90
N MET A 12 1.42 -2.16 -7.10
CA MET A 12 2.53 -2.98 -7.59
C MET A 12 3.91 -2.51 -7.11
N GLN A 13 3.99 -1.50 -6.23
CA GLN A 13 5.23 -0.87 -5.73
C GLN A 13 6.16 -0.32 -6.82
N ASN A 14 5.61 0.04 -7.97
CA ASN A 14 6.37 0.64 -9.05
C ASN A 14 6.60 2.13 -8.80
N MET A 15 5.86 2.74 -7.86
CA MET A 15 5.98 4.16 -7.51
C MET A 15 5.43 4.44 -6.11
N GLU A 16 6.00 5.43 -5.42
CA GLU A 16 5.53 5.88 -4.10
C GLU A 16 4.44 6.98 -4.17
N SER A 17 4.49 7.82 -5.22
CA SER A 17 3.61 8.96 -5.43
C SER A 17 3.71 9.49 -6.86
N PHE A 18 2.58 9.86 -7.47
CA PHE A 18 2.51 10.54 -8.76
C PHE A 18 1.12 11.15 -8.98
N GLY A 19 1.04 12.36 -9.54
CA GLY A 19 -0.24 13.02 -9.88
C GLY A 19 -1.00 13.67 -8.71
N GLY A 20 -0.39 13.83 -7.53
CA GLY A 20 -0.97 14.58 -6.40
C GLY A 20 -1.59 13.71 -5.30
N ARG A 21 -2.09 14.37 -4.25
CA ARG A 21 -2.69 13.70 -3.08
C ARG A 21 -4.17 13.40 -3.33
N LEU A 22 -4.63 12.26 -2.81
CA LEU A 22 -6.05 11.93 -2.77
C LEU A 22 -6.79 12.84 -1.79
N PRO A 23 -7.97 13.37 -2.16
CA PRO A 23 -8.81 14.10 -1.21
C PRO A 23 -9.36 13.16 -0.14
N LYS A 24 -9.69 13.69 1.05
CA LYS A 24 -10.13 12.86 2.18
C LYS A 24 -11.45 12.14 1.88
N GLU A 25 -12.32 12.82 1.14
CA GLU A 25 -13.65 12.36 0.72
C GLU A 25 -13.56 11.13 -0.19
N TRP A 26 -12.46 11.00 -0.95
CA TRP A 26 -12.18 9.82 -1.76
C TRP A 26 -12.06 8.57 -0.90
N VAL A 27 -11.33 8.67 0.22
CA VAL A 27 -11.08 7.55 1.14
C VAL A 27 -12.40 7.09 1.77
N THR A 28 -13.21 8.02 2.27
CA THR A 28 -14.51 7.68 2.87
C THR A 28 -15.45 7.04 1.86
N GLY A 29 -15.54 7.58 0.64
CA GLY A 29 -16.36 6.99 -0.43
C GLY A 29 -15.91 5.58 -0.82
N HIS A 30 -14.60 5.31 -0.81
CA HIS A 30 -14.06 3.99 -1.14
C HIS A 30 -14.31 2.96 -0.04
N ILE A 31 -14.33 3.37 1.23
CA ILE A 31 -14.70 2.49 2.34
C ILE A 31 -16.16 2.03 2.16
N ASP A 32 -17.07 2.95 1.85
CA ASP A 32 -18.48 2.62 1.66
C ASP A 32 -18.71 1.76 0.42
N LEU A 33 -18.00 2.05 -0.68
CA LEU A 33 -18.04 1.23 -1.89
C LEU A 33 -17.49 -0.18 -1.63
N ALA A 34 -16.37 -0.32 -0.93
CA ALA A 34 -15.75 -1.61 -0.63
C ALA A 34 -16.71 -2.50 0.18
N LYS A 35 -17.43 -1.93 1.16
CA LYS A 35 -18.46 -2.68 1.93
C LYS A 35 -19.56 -3.22 1.03
N LYS A 36 -20.08 -2.40 0.10
CA LYS A 36 -21.12 -2.81 -0.86
C LYS A 36 -20.63 -3.94 -1.79
N ILE A 37 -19.40 -3.82 -2.29
CA ILE A 37 -18.79 -4.84 -3.15
C ILE A 37 -18.62 -6.16 -2.38
N LEU A 38 -18.06 -6.13 -1.18
CA LEU A 38 -17.84 -7.33 -0.36
C LEU A 38 -19.15 -8.03 -0.01
N GLN A 39 -20.18 -7.28 0.37
CA GLN A 39 -21.53 -7.83 0.62
C GLN A 39 -22.06 -8.56 -0.62
N ARG A 40 -21.89 -7.99 -1.81
CA ARG A 40 -22.36 -8.61 -3.06
C ARG A 40 -21.56 -9.86 -3.42
N ILE A 41 -20.24 -9.84 -3.25
CA ILE A 41 -19.35 -10.99 -3.45
C ILE A 41 -19.82 -12.16 -2.57
N TRP A 42 -20.02 -11.92 -1.27
CA TRP A 42 -20.45 -12.96 -0.34
C TRP A 42 -21.86 -13.48 -0.64
N ALA A 43 -22.79 -12.60 -0.99
CA ALA A 43 -24.15 -13.00 -1.38
C ALA A 43 -24.19 -13.88 -2.64
N LEU A 44 -23.17 -13.79 -3.51
CA LEU A 44 -23.03 -14.59 -4.72
C LEU A 44 -22.20 -15.87 -4.50
N GLY A 45 -21.72 -16.15 -3.28
CA GLY A 45 -20.83 -17.27 -3.01
C GLY A 45 -19.45 -17.14 -3.68
N MET A 46 -19.02 -15.92 -4.01
CA MET A 46 -17.74 -15.66 -4.65
C MET A 46 -16.61 -15.53 -3.63
N ASN A 47 -15.38 -15.88 -4.06
CA ASN A 47 -14.17 -15.65 -3.28
C ASN A 47 -13.58 -14.28 -3.58
N VAL A 48 -13.07 -13.58 -2.55
CA VAL A 48 -12.38 -12.30 -2.69
C VAL A 48 -10.88 -12.48 -2.44
N VAL A 49 -10.07 -11.83 -3.28
CA VAL A 49 -8.63 -11.67 -3.03
C VAL A 49 -8.40 -10.27 -2.49
N LEU A 50 -7.87 -10.20 -1.27
CA LEU A 50 -7.51 -8.94 -0.62
C LEU A 50 -5.98 -8.78 -0.61
N GLN A 51 -5.55 -7.53 -0.46
CA GLN A 51 -4.13 -7.21 -0.37
C GLN A 51 -3.55 -7.80 0.91
N SER A 52 -2.41 -8.49 0.75
CA SER A 52 -1.57 -8.89 1.88
C SER A 52 -0.39 -7.94 2.00
N TYR A 53 0.29 -7.99 3.14
CA TYR A 53 1.50 -7.23 3.39
C TYR A 53 2.74 -8.11 3.15
N TYR A 54 3.73 -7.55 2.47
CA TYR A 54 4.96 -8.28 2.13
C TYR A 54 6.23 -7.42 2.30
N GLY A 55 6.18 -6.42 3.18
CA GLY A 55 7.36 -5.64 3.57
C GLY A 55 7.46 -4.25 2.93
N ILE A 56 6.40 -3.73 2.29
CA ILE A 56 6.40 -2.35 1.78
C ILE A 56 6.53 -1.35 2.93
N VAL A 57 7.40 -0.37 2.80
CA VAL A 57 7.42 0.79 3.69
C VAL A 57 7.50 2.10 2.88
N PRO A 58 6.99 3.21 3.44
CA PRO A 58 7.27 4.52 2.87
C PRO A 58 8.78 4.78 2.80
N PRO A 59 9.22 5.67 1.91
CA PRO A 59 10.60 6.12 1.90
C PRO A 59 11.00 6.73 3.24
N HIS A 60 12.27 6.61 3.58
CA HIS A 60 12.83 7.17 4.82
C HIS A 60 12.18 6.60 6.10
N PHE A 61 11.69 5.37 6.05
CA PHE A 61 11.06 4.69 7.19
C PHE A 61 12.01 4.57 8.40
N ASP A 62 13.30 4.42 8.13
CA ASP A 62 14.41 4.39 9.08
C ASP A 62 14.57 5.69 9.89
N GLN A 63 14.17 6.85 9.34
CA GLN A 63 14.20 8.11 10.10
C GLN A 63 13.27 8.07 11.32
N LYS A 64 12.14 7.37 11.21
CA LYS A 64 11.21 7.17 12.32
C LYS A 64 11.52 5.91 13.12
N PHE A 65 11.99 4.86 12.45
CA PHE A 65 12.31 3.57 13.04
C PHE A 65 13.79 3.24 12.80
N GLN A 66 14.67 3.81 13.62
CA GLN A 66 16.13 3.78 13.41
C GLN A 66 16.74 2.37 13.36
N HIS A 67 16.04 1.36 13.88
CA HIS A 67 16.46 -0.04 13.85
C HIS A 67 15.85 -0.85 12.71
N ALA A 68 15.02 -0.22 11.86
CA ALA A 68 14.43 -0.88 10.71
C ALA A 68 15.49 -1.13 9.64
N ASN A 69 15.56 -2.38 9.16
CA ASN A 69 16.41 -2.73 8.03
C ASN A 69 15.66 -2.45 6.72
N VAL A 70 15.98 -1.32 6.09
CA VAL A 70 15.32 -0.82 4.88
C VAL A 70 16.16 -1.11 3.63
N LEU A 71 15.52 -1.68 2.62
CA LEU A 71 16.07 -2.03 1.32
C LEU A 71 15.46 -1.14 0.24
N THR A 72 16.27 -0.21 -0.26
CA THR A 72 15.88 0.70 -1.36
C THR A 72 15.63 -0.07 -2.66
N GLN A 73 14.49 0.20 -3.31
CA GLN A 73 14.09 -0.52 -4.53
C GLN A 73 14.46 0.20 -5.84
N GLY A 74 15.01 1.41 -5.75
CA GLY A 74 15.44 2.20 -6.90
C GLY A 74 14.30 2.87 -7.67
N LEU A 75 14.46 2.97 -8.98
CA LEU A 75 13.56 3.70 -9.87
C LEU A 75 12.82 2.74 -10.83
N TRP A 76 11.65 3.16 -11.28
CA TRP A 76 10.83 2.48 -12.28
C TRP A 76 10.46 3.44 -13.42
N ALA A 77 10.30 2.90 -14.63
CA ALA A 77 9.87 3.61 -15.85
C ALA A 77 10.52 4.99 -16.07
N GLY A 78 11.85 5.07 -15.99
CA GLY A 78 12.60 6.27 -16.37
C GLY A 78 12.67 7.38 -15.32
N GLY A 79 12.23 7.14 -14.08
CA GLY A 79 12.49 8.09 -12.98
C GLY A 79 11.56 8.02 -11.78
N LEU A 80 10.52 7.19 -11.79
CA LEU A 80 9.58 7.11 -10.67
C LEU A 80 10.22 6.37 -9.51
N LYS A 81 10.32 7.03 -8.35
CA LYS A 81 10.86 6.41 -7.14
C LYS A 81 9.90 5.35 -6.62
N ARG A 82 10.44 4.15 -6.41
CA ARG A 82 9.71 3.00 -5.85
C ARG A 82 9.66 3.10 -4.33
N GLN A 83 8.66 2.44 -3.74
CA GLN A 83 8.60 2.29 -2.28
C GLN A 83 9.72 1.39 -1.80
N ASP A 84 10.27 1.70 -0.63
CA ASP A 84 11.32 0.88 -0.02
C ASP A 84 10.72 -0.35 0.65
N TRP A 85 11.54 -1.37 0.87
CA TRP A 85 11.13 -2.59 1.55
C TRP A 85 11.78 -2.68 2.92
N THR A 86 11.10 -3.25 3.90
CA THR A 86 11.74 -3.73 5.13
C THR A 86 12.09 -5.21 4.96
N SER A 87 13.26 -5.63 5.45
CA SER A 87 13.55 -7.06 5.52
C SER A 87 12.50 -7.78 6.38
N ALA A 88 12.14 -9.01 6.01
CA ALA A 88 11.04 -9.79 6.59
C ALA A 88 11.14 -10.09 8.10
N LYS A 89 12.24 -9.71 8.76
CA LYS A 89 12.34 -9.69 10.23
C LYS A 89 11.71 -8.42 10.80
N LEU A 90 10.42 -8.19 10.54
CA LEU A 90 9.72 -7.08 11.16
C LEU A 90 9.21 -7.50 12.55
N ALA A 91 10.06 -7.34 13.56
CA ALA A 91 9.71 -7.44 14.99
C ALA A 91 8.85 -6.26 15.48
N VAL A 92 8.02 -5.66 14.62
CA VAL A 92 7.35 -4.37 14.88
C VAL A 92 5.82 -4.46 14.77
N LEU A 93 5.25 -5.61 14.40
CA LEU A 93 3.83 -5.85 14.60
C LEU A 93 3.65 -6.42 16.01
N PRO A 94 2.84 -5.80 16.90
CA PRO A 94 2.53 -6.42 18.17
C PRO A 94 1.90 -7.78 17.89
N THR A 95 2.58 -8.85 18.29
CA THR A 95 2.00 -10.19 18.37
C THR A 95 1.04 -10.20 19.56
N GLY A 96 -0.10 -9.54 19.41
CA GLY A 96 -1.24 -9.64 20.30
C GLY A 96 -2.22 -10.66 19.71
N ARG A 97 -2.64 -11.61 20.55
CA ARG A 97 -3.76 -12.52 20.29
C ARG A 97 -5.07 -11.76 20.08
#